data_AF-A0A947SGU3-F1
#
_entry.id   AF-A0A947SGU3-F1
#
_cell.length_a   1.000
_cell.length_b   1.000
_cell.length_c   1.000
_cell.angle_alpha   90.00
_cell.angle_beta   90.00
_cell.angle_gamma   90.00
#
_symmetry.space_group_name_H-M   'P 1'
#
loop_
_entity.id
_entity.type
_entity.pdbx_description
1 polymer ?
#
loop_
_entity_poly.entity_id
_entity_poly.type
_entity_poly.pdbx_seq_one_letter_code
_entity_poly.pdbx_strand_id
1 'polypeptide(L)'
;MRQRLKILLPILGVVLLVLGGLLYYRYVYYPTLGVIGVATEPEGATVILGGQEEGVTPLEVFRGTGTHTLVLEKDGYQSFETEVVVEGGHHQVLGYVLMKE
;
A
#
# COMPACT_ATOMS: atom_id res chain seq x y z
N MET A 1 -5.89 -21.75 -47.39
CA MET A 1 -5.24 -21.33 -46.12
C MET A 1 -4.90 -19.84 -46.00
N ARG A 2 -4.70 -19.06 -47.09
CA ARG A 2 -4.27 -17.64 -47.02
C ARG A 2 -5.33 -16.60 -46.57
N GLN A 3 -6.63 -16.90 -46.62
CA GLN A 3 -7.69 -15.92 -46.30
C GLN A 3 -7.90 -15.69 -44.79
N ARG A 4 -7.69 -16.70 -43.95
CA ARG A 4 -7.83 -16.57 -42.48
C ARG A 4 -6.79 -15.62 -41.88
N LEU A 5 -5.60 -15.55 -42.49
CA LEU A 5 -4.49 -14.70 -42.05
C LEU A 5 -4.78 -13.19 -42.20
N LYS A 6 -5.59 -12.80 -43.20
CA LYS A 6 -5.93 -11.38 -43.45
C LYS A 6 -6.93 -10.82 -42.43
N ILE A 7 -7.76 -11.66 -41.83
CA ILE A 7 -8.74 -11.27 -40.80
C ILE A 7 -8.09 -11.25 -39.41
N LEU A 8 -7.11 -12.12 -39.16
CA LEU A 8 -6.36 -12.18 -37.91
C LEU A 8 -5.49 -10.94 -37.68
N LEU A 9 -4.92 -10.35 -38.74
CA LEU A 9 -4.01 -9.21 -38.63
C LEU A 9 -4.66 -7.94 -38.02
N PRO A 10 -5.83 -7.46 -38.49
CA PRO A 10 -6.49 -6.30 -37.87
C PRO A 10 -7.02 -6.60 -36.46
N ILE A 11 -7.50 -7.83 -36.20
CA ILE A 11 -7.95 -8.23 -34.85
C ILE A 11 -6.78 -8.17 -33.87
N LEU A 12 -5.61 -8.66 -34.26
CA LEU A 12 -4.41 -8.59 -33.43
C LEU A 12 -4.01 -7.13 -33.13
N GLY A 13 -4.11 -6.23 -34.11
CA GLY A 13 -3.85 -4.80 -33.91
C GLY A 13 -4.80 -4.15 -32.91
N VAL A 14 -6.11 -4.47 -33.00
CA VAL A 14 -7.11 -4.00 -32.04
C VAL A 14 -6.87 -4.59 -30.65
N VAL A 15 -6.54 -5.88 -30.55
CA VAL A 15 -6.20 -6.53 -29.27
C VAL A 15 -4.99 -5.87 -28.63
N LEU A 16 -3.94 -5.56 -29.39
CA LEU A 16 -2.76 -4.86 -28.87
C LEU A 16 -3.07 -3.42 -28.44
N LEU A 17 -3.93 -2.70 -29.16
CA LEU A 17 -4.38 -1.36 -28.76
C LEU A 17 -5.19 -1.40 -27.46
N VAL A 18 -6.12 -2.34 -27.33
CA VAL A 18 -6.93 -2.51 -26.11
C VAL A 18 -6.04 -2.93 -24.95
N LEU A 19 -5.16 -3.92 -25.16
CA LEU A 19 -4.24 -4.39 -24.12
C LEU A 19 -3.27 -3.27 -23.71
N GLY A 20 -2.68 -2.57 -24.66
CA GLY A 20 -1.80 -1.43 -24.43
C GLY A 20 -2.52 -0.30 -23.70
N GLY A 21 -3.77 0.01 -24.08
CA GLY A 21 -4.60 1.01 -23.42
C GLY A 21 -4.95 0.62 -21.99
N LEU A 22 -5.30 -0.65 -21.72
CA LEU A 22 -5.55 -1.14 -20.37
C LEU A 22 -4.28 -1.09 -19.50
N LEU A 23 -3.14 -1.49 -20.04
CA LEU A 23 -1.86 -1.42 -19.34
C LEU A 23 -1.44 0.03 -19.06
N TYR A 24 -1.59 0.90 -20.05
CA TYR A 24 -1.30 2.33 -19.94
C TYR A 24 -2.22 3.00 -18.92
N TYR A 25 -3.53 2.71 -18.97
CA TYR A 25 -4.49 3.20 -18.00
C TYR A 25 -4.11 2.77 -16.59
N ARG A 26 -3.77 1.49 -16.40
CA ARG A 26 -3.34 1.01 -15.08
C ARG A 26 -2.08 1.72 -14.60
N TYR A 27 -1.07 1.89 -15.47
CA TYR A 27 0.17 2.60 -15.16
C TYR A 27 -0.07 4.06 -14.74
N VAL A 28 -0.94 4.79 -15.44
CA VAL A 28 -1.22 6.20 -15.16
C VAL A 28 -2.14 6.39 -13.94
N TYR A 29 -3.05 5.45 -13.68
CA TYR A 29 -4.01 5.53 -12.58
C TYR A 29 -3.64 4.69 -11.35
N TYR A 30 -2.37 4.33 -11.16
CA TYR A 30 -1.96 3.73 -9.88
C TYR A 30 -2.06 4.78 -8.77
N PRO A 31 -2.92 4.58 -7.76
CA PRO A 31 -2.99 5.48 -6.61
C PRO A 31 -1.63 5.54 -5.93
N THR A 32 -1.15 6.75 -5.66
CA THR A 32 0.14 7.00 -5.00
C THR A 32 0.01 7.12 -3.49
N LEU A 33 -1.21 7.02 -2.96
CA LEU A 33 -1.51 7.07 -1.52
C LEU A 33 -2.32 5.84 -1.11
N GLY A 34 -2.03 5.32 0.08
CA GLY A 34 -2.82 4.31 0.79
C GLY A 34 -3.19 4.78 2.20
N VAL A 35 -4.07 4.03 2.85
CA VAL A 35 -4.48 4.29 4.25
C VAL A 35 -3.99 3.14 5.14
N ILE A 36 -3.31 3.49 6.23
CA ILE A 36 -2.89 2.54 7.26
C ILE A 36 -3.61 2.89 8.57
N GLY A 37 -4.47 2.00 9.04
CA GLY A 37 -4.95 2.00 10.43
C GLY A 37 -3.95 1.30 11.32
N VAL A 38 -3.55 1.93 12.42
CA VAL A 38 -2.61 1.37 13.40
C VAL A 38 -3.27 1.35 14.76
N ALA A 39 -3.33 0.18 15.39
CA ALA A 39 -3.84 -0.01 16.75
C ALA A 39 -2.84 -0.82 17.57
N THR A 40 -2.74 -0.52 18.87
CA THR A 40 -1.88 -1.27 19.80
C THR A 40 -2.63 -1.71 21.04
N GLU A 41 -2.14 -2.79 21.64
CA GLU A 41 -2.51 -3.19 22.98
C GLU A 41 -1.27 -3.20 23.89
N PRO A 42 -1.21 -2.32 24.91
CA PRO A 42 -2.22 -1.29 25.26
C PRO A 42 -2.29 -0.13 24.24
N GLU A 43 -3.44 0.57 24.24
CA GLU A 43 -3.65 1.79 23.45
C GLU A 43 -2.74 2.95 23.92
N GLY A 44 -2.64 4.00 23.10
CA GLY A 44 -1.87 5.20 23.41
C GLY A 44 -0.37 5.04 23.18
N ALA A 45 0.03 4.20 22.22
CA ALA A 45 1.40 4.13 21.74
C ALA A 45 1.62 5.20 20.66
N THR A 46 2.76 5.89 20.71
CA THR A 46 3.20 6.82 19.68
C THR A 46 3.53 6.05 18.41
N VAL A 47 3.00 6.52 17.28
CA VAL A 47 3.21 5.95 15.95
C VAL A 47 4.18 6.83 15.18
N ILE A 48 5.30 6.26 14.78
CA ILE A 48 6.28 6.92 13.92
C ILE A 48 6.34 6.12 12.62
N LEU A 49 5.99 6.74 11.50
CA LEU A 49 5.98 6.11 10.18
C LEU A 49 6.99 6.81 9.27
N GLY A 50 7.93 6.05 8.73
CA GLY A 50 9.03 6.56 7.88
C GLY A 50 9.80 7.72 8.51
N GLY A 51 10.00 7.67 9.84
CA GLY A 51 10.72 8.71 10.60
C GLY A 51 9.90 9.95 10.96
N GLN A 52 8.60 9.99 10.66
CA GLN A 52 7.69 11.07 11.03
C GLN A 52 6.68 10.59 12.08
N GLU A 53 6.51 11.35 13.16
CA GLU A 53 5.47 11.09 14.16
C GLU A 53 4.09 11.43 13.58
N GLU A 54 3.19 10.44 13.59
CA GLU A 54 1.83 10.54 13.02
C GLU A 54 0.76 10.75 14.12
N GLY A 55 1.07 10.44 15.38
CA GLY A 55 0.17 10.57 16.53
C GLY A 55 0.22 9.37 17.47
N VAL A 56 -0.89 9.10 18.17
CA VAL A 56 -1.01 7.98 19.13
C VAL A 56 -2.13 6.99 18.73
N THR A 57 -1.92 5.71 19.00
CA THR A 57 -2.89 4.64 18.67
C THR A 57 -4.18 4.73 19.51
N PRO A 58 -5.33 4.32 18.95
CA PRO A 58 -5.56 3.94 17.55
C PRO A 58 -5.67 5.16 16.61
N LEU A 59 -5.07 5.07 15.41
CA LEU A 59 -5.13 6.15 14.42
C LEU A 59 -5.08 5.64 12.97
N GLU A 60 -5.55 6.46 12.03
CA GLU A 60 -5.43 6.22 10.59
C GLU A 60 -4.46 7.24 9.95
N VAL A 61 -3.50 6.75 9.15
CA VAL A 61 -2.49 7.56 8.45
C VAL A 61 -2.68 7.43 6.94
N PHE A 62 -2.61 8.56 6.24
CA PHE A 62 -2.43 8.59 4.79
C PHE A 62 -0.95 8.61 4.46
N ARG A 63 -0.47 7.61 3.71
CA ARG A 63 0.95 7.50 3.36
C ARG A 63 1.16 7.21 1.88
N GLY A 64 2.27 7.72 1.35
CA GLY A 64 2.73 7.38 0.01
C GLY A 64 2.91 5.87 -0.16
N THR A 65 2.60 5.34 -1.34
CA THR A 65 2.85 3.92 -1.62
C THR A 65 4.33 3.57 -1.51
N GLY A 66 4.61 2.37 -1.02
CA GLY A 66 5.97 1.88 -0.83
C GLY A 66 6.18 1.27 0.56
N THR A 67 7.40 0.87 0.85
CA THR A 67 7.79 0.34 2.16
C THR A 67 8.14 1.50 3.09
N HIS A 68 7.55 1.51 4.28
CA HIS A 68 7.85 2.47 5.35
C HIS A 68 8.21 1.71 6.63
N THR A 69 9.19 2.21 7.36
CA THR A 69 9.48 1.75 8.72
C THR A 69 8.41 2.28 9.67
N LEU A 70 7.71 1.38 10.36
CA LEU A 70 6.77 1.68 11.43
C LEU A 70 7.47 1.42 12.77
N VAL A 71 7.53 2.44 13.62
CA VAL A 71 8.00 2.35 15.00
C VAL A 71 6.85 2.68 15.93
N LEU A 72 6.67 1.85 16.95
CA LEU A 72 5.66 2.00 17.99
C LEU A 72 6.36 2.13 19.34
N GLU A 73 6.12 3.26 20.00
CA GLU A 73 6.74 3.58 21.27
C GLU A 73 5.69 3.85 22.33
N LYS A 74 5.92 3.31 23.54
CA LYS A 74 5.06 3.57 24.67
C LYS A 74 5.83 3.46 25.97
N ASP A 75 5.64 4.41 26.86
CA ASP A 75 6.31 4.41 28.17
C ASP A 75 6.08 3.10 28.95
N GLY A 76 7.18 2.47 29.35
CA GLY A 76 7.20 1.20 30.06
C GLY A 76 7.01 -0.05 29.18
N TYR A 77 7.11 0.11 27.86
CA TYR A 77 7.05 -0.97 26.87
C TYR A 77 8.30 -0.92 25.98
N GLN A 78 8.68 -2.07 25.46
CA GLN A 78 9.76 -2.19 24.48
C GLN A 78 9.35 -1.50 23.18
N SER A 79 10.27 -0.71 22.60
CA SER A 79 10.08 -0.15 21.26
C SER A 79 9.92 -1.28 20.25
N PHE A 80 8.89 -1.18 19.42
CA PHE A 80 8.59 -2.15 18.38
C PHE A 80 8.81 -1.52 17.01
N GLU A 81 9.65 -2.14 16.19
CA GLU A 81 9.97 -1.68 14.83
C GLU A 81 9.63 -2.76 13.81
N THR A 82 8.97 -2.37 12.72
CA THR A 82 8.62 -3.26 11.62
C THR A 82 8.54 -2.52 10.29
N GLU A 83 8.66 -3.24 9.18
CA GLU A 83 8.42 -2.67 7.85
C GLU A 83 6.97 -2.91 7.43
N VAL A 84 6.32 -1.85 6.94
CA VAL A 84 4.95 -1.89 6.43
C VAL A 84 4.95 -1.49 4.96
N VAL A 85 4.28 -2.30 4.14
CA VAL A 85 4.10 -2.00 2.71
C VAL A 85 2.76 -1.31 2.51
N VAL A 86 2.81 -0.08 2.03
CA VAL A 86 1.64 0.73 1.71
C VAL A 86 1.28 0.53 0.25
N GLU A 87 0.14 -0.11 0.02
CA GLU A 87 -0.43 -0.28 -1.30
C GLU A 87 -1.41 0.84 -1.61
N GLY A 88 -1.32 1.37 -2.82
CA GLY A 88 -2.13 2.50 -3.23
C GLY A 88 -3.60 2.11 -3.31
N GLY A 89 -4.47 3.00 -2.85
CA GLY A 89 -5.93 2.79 -2.89
C GLY A 89 -6.42 1.67 -1.98
N HIS A 90 -5.55 1.09 -1.15
CA HIS A 90 -5.92 0.08 -0.17
C HIS A 90 -5.99 0.72 1.23
N HIS A 91 -6.92 0.20 2.02
CA HIS A 91 -7.00 0.48 3.45
C HIS A 91 -6.54 -0.78 4.20
N GLN A 92 -5.40 -0.69 4.86
CA GLN A 92 -4.83 -1.76 5.67
C GLN A 92 -4.94 -1.41 7.15
N VAL A 93 -5.39 -2.34 7.99
CA VAL A 93 -5.44 -2.15 9.45
C VAL A 93 -4.46 -3.11 10.10
N LEU A 94 -3.59 -2.58 10.95
CA LEU A 94 -2.52 -3.31 11.62
C LEU A 94 -2.72 -3.22 13.15
N GLY A 95 -2.73 -4.38 13.79
CA GLY A 95 -2.82 -4.51 15.25
C GLY A 95 -1.56 -5.11 15.82
N TYR A 96 -0.97 -4.47 16.84
CA TYR A 96 0.25 -4.94 17.50
C TYR A 96 0.08 -5.01 19.02
N VAL A 97 0.65 -6.05 19.64
CA VAL A 97 0.71 -6.18 21.10
C VAL A 97 2.11 -5.79 21.55
N LEU A 98 2.22 -4.77 22.39
CA LEU A 98 3.51 -4.28 22.88
C LEU A 98 3.95 -5.10 24.10
N MET A 99 5.21 -5.51 24.09
CA MET A 99 5.81 -6.23 25.21
C MET A 99 6.32 -5.24 26.26
N LYS A 100 6.13 -5.56 27.54
CA LYS A 100 6.75 -4.76 28.61
C LYS A 100 8.27 -4.93 28.62
N GLU A 101 8.94 -3.87 29.02
CA GLU A 101 10.37 -3.90 29.38
C GLU A 101 10.60 -4.73 30.66
#